data_AF-A9HW18-F1
#
_entry.id   AF-A9HW18-F1
#
_cell.length_a   1.000
_cell.length_b   1.000
_cell.length_c   1.000
_cell.angle_alpha   90.00
_cell.angle_beta   90.00
_cell.angle_gamma   90.00
#
_symmetry.space_group_name_H-M   'P 1'
#
loop_
_entity.id
_entity.type
_entity.pdbx_description
1 polymer ?
#
loop_
_entity_poly.entity_id
_entity_poly.type
_entity_poly.pdbx_seq_one_letter_code
_entity_poly.pdbx_strand_id
1 'polypeptide(L)'
;MSWRVLFATLLLALGAAAWGGIQLGDWLVAHAPKATAAPGQESLVSQEPVLDANGRPYVAQPPQPRVDGTLGVPDKPSGESWTVSTVSLFDTTTDPSVHISRDNISMDEARELAAASPVPLPSGPSDVTTLDLQSLPPTTTAPPPNQQAYALNPPVTMPTAPTPPAANNGAWKQALQQELARCADKGFFERPTCSWNARNKYCGPNRAWGTIAECPRRPE
;
A
#
# COMPACT_ATOMS: atom_id res chain seq x y z
N MET A 1 -25.02 -5.21 -43.29
CA MET A 1 -25.60 -4.45 -42.15
C MET A 1 -24.79 -3.17 -41.97
N SER A 2 -25.44 -2.01 -41.84
CA SER A 2 -24.71 -0.73 -41.71
C SER A 2 -24.06 -0.64 -40.32
N TRP A 3 -22.81 -0.20 -40.28
CA TRP A 3 -22.01 0.01 -39.05
C TRP A 3 -22.73 0.80 -37.95
N ARG A 4 -23.59 1.76 -38.35
CA ARG A 4 -24.43 2.53 -37.43
C ARG A 4 -25.46 1.68 -36.69
N VAL A 5 -26.04 0.69 -37.35
CA VAL A 5 -26.99 -0.24 -36.71
C VAL A 5 -26.25 -1.10 -35.70
N LEU A 6 -25.02 -1.54 -36.02
CA LEU A 6 -24.19 -2.32 -35.10
C LEU A 6 -23.93 -1.53 -33.81
N PHE A 7 -23.49 -0.27 -33.91
CA PHE A 7 -23.27 0.56 -32.72
C PHE A 7 -24.54 0.87 -31.94
N ALA A 8 -25.64 1.18 -32.61
CA ALA A 8 -26.89 1.45 -31.92
C ALA A 8 -27.36 0.22 -31.11
N THR A 9 -27.23 -0.98 -31.68
CA THR A 9 -27.55 -2.22 -30.96
C THR A 9 -26.60 -2.49 -29.80
N LEU A 10 -25.31 -2.21 -29.96
CA LEU A 10 -24.32 -2.42 -28.90
C LEU A 10 -24.59 -1.50 -27.70
N LEU A 11 -24.85 -0.22 -27.96
CA LEU A 11 -25.15 0.75 -26.89
C LEU A 11 -26.45 0.42 -26.17
N LEU A 12 -27.47 -0.02 -26.90
CA LEU A 12 -28.75 -0.42 -26.31
C LEU A 12 -28.59 -1.68 -25.44
N ALA A 13 -27.83 -2.67 -25.92
CA ALA A 13 -27.53 -3.87 -25.15
C ALA A 13 -26.73 -3.55 -23.88
N LEU A 14 -25.73 -2.66 -23.97
CA LEU A 14 -24.91 -2.25 -22.84
C LEU A 14 -25.72 -1.47 -21.80
N GLY A 15 -26.60 -0.56 -22.24
CA GLY A 15 -27.51 0.15 -21.34
C GLY A 15 -28.50 -0.79 -20.64
N ALA A 16 -29.08 -1.74 -21.37
CA ALA A 16 -29.99 -2.73 -20.78
C ALA A 16 -29.28 -3.65 -19.78
N ALA A 17 -28.06 -4.08 -20.07
CA ALA A 17 -27.27 -4.91 -19.17
C ALA A 17 -26.87 -4.16 -17.89
N ALA A 18 -26.43 -2.91 -18.00
CA ALA A 18 -26.07 -2.09 -16.85
C ALA A 18 -27.28 -1.82 -15.94
N TRP A 19 -28.43 -1.45 -16.52
CA TRP A 19 -29.65 -1.20 -15.76
C TRP A 19 -30.15 -2.48 -15.07
N GLY A 20 -30.20 -3.59 -15.81
CA GLY A 20 -30.63 -4.88 -15.29
C GLY A 20 -29.73 -5.38 -14.17
N GLY A 21 -28.41 -5.20 -14.29
CA GLY A 21 -27.45 -5.57 -13.26
C GLY A 21 -27.65 -4.83 -11.94
N ILE A 22 -27.92 -3.51 -12.00
CA ILE A 22 -28.16 -2.70 -10.79
C ILE A 22 -29.45 -3.16 -10.09
N GLN A 23 -30.55 -3.30 -10.83
CA GLN A 23 -31.83 -3.75 -10.27
C GLN A 23 -31.74 -5.17 -9.67
N LEU A 24 -31.04 -6.08 -10.35
CA LEU A 24 -30.82 -7.43 -9.84
C LEU A 24 -29.95 -7.43 -8.58
N GLY A 25 -28.94 -6.56 -8.52
CA GLY A 25 -28.09 -6.38 -7.34
C GLY A 25 -28.91 -5.94 -6.13
N ASP A 26 -29.73 -4.89 -6.28
CA ASP A 26 -30.59 -4.40 -5.20
C ASP A 26 -31.59 -5.47 -4.75
N TRP A 27 -32.15 -6.21 -5.70
CA TRP A 27 -33.06 -7.31 -5.40
C TRP A 27 -32.39 -8.44 -4.61
N LEU A 28 -31.17 -8.83 -5.00
CA LEU A 28 -30.39 -9.86 -4.31
C LEU A 28 -30.02 -9.45 -2.89
N VAL A 29 -29.66 -8.18 -2.66
CA VAL A 29 -29.38 -7.66 -1.32
C VAL A 29 -30.65 -7.67 -0.46
N ALA A 30 -31.79 -7.26 -1.03
CA ALA A 30 -33.07 -7.26 -0.32
C ALA A 30 -33.56 -8.69 0.03
N HIS A 31 -33.22 -9.68 -0.80
CA HIS A 31 -33.63 -11.08 -0.61
C HIS A 31 -32.50 -11.99 -0.10
N ALA A 32 -31.38 -11.41 0.34
CA ALA A 32 -30.28 -12.19 0.89
C ALA A 32 -30.74 -12.88 2.18
N PRO A 33 -30.56 -14.21 2.30
CA PRO A 33 -30.86 -14.91 3.55
C PRO A 33 -29.95 -14.37 4.65
N LYS A 34 -30.53 -14.04 5.80
CA LYS A 34 -29.75 -13.58 6.96
C LYS A 34 -28.77 -14.68 7.36
N ALA A 35 -27.49 -14.36 7.42
CA ALA A 35 -26.45 -15.30 7.82
C ALA A 35 -26.80 -15.85 9.21
N THR A 36 -26.88 -17.17 9.33
CA THR A 36 -27.06 -17.83 10.63
C THR A 36 -25.84 -17.54 11.49
N ALA A 37 -26.08 -17.12 12.74
CA ALA A 37 -25.01 -16.78 13.68
C ALA A 37 -24.06 -17.97 13.88
N ALA A 38 -22.76 -17.66 13.99
CA ALA A 38 -21.74 -18.65 14.29
C ALA A 38 -22.03 -19.34 15.64
N PRO A 39 -21.76 -20.65 15.78
CA PRO A 39 -22.06 -21.38 17.01
C PRO A 39 -21.26 -20.81 18.17
N GLY A 40 -21.97 -20.27 19.18
CA GLY A 40 -21.41 -19.53 20.31
C GLY A 40 -21.89 -18.09 20.42
N GLN A 41 -22.44 -17.51 19.35
CA GLN A 41 -23.27 -16.31 19.42
C GLN A 41 -24.73 -16.73 19.58
N GLU A 42 -25.21 -16.70 20.82
CA GLU A 42 -26.65 -16.66 21.09
C GLU A 42 -27.29 -15.59 20.19
N SER A 43 -28.41 -15.95 19.60
CA SER A 43 -28.98 -15.22 18.48
C SER A 43 -29.27 -13.76 18.86
N LEU A 44 -28.51 -12.81 18.32
CA LEU A 44 -28.84 -11.39 18.26
C LEU A 44 -30.03 -11.17 17.29
N VAL A 45 -31.07 -12.02 17.38
CA VAL A 45 -32.30 -11.92 16.58
C VAL A 45 -33.11 -10.68 16.96
N SER A 46 -32.70 -9.97 17.99
CA SER A 46 -33.02 -8.56 18.17
C SER A 46 -31.71 -7.77 18.24
N GLN A 47 -31.29 -7.20 17.12
CA GLN A 47 -30.24 -6.17 17.09
C GLN A 47 -30.66 -4.86 17.79
N GLU A 48 -31.84 -4.82 18.42
CA GLU A 48 -32.19 -3.74 19.33
C GLU A 48 -31.33 -3.86 20.59
N PRO A 49 -30.42 -2.90 20.85
CA PRO A 49 -29.75 -2.85 22.13
C PRO A 49 -30.83 -2.77 23.21
N VAL A 50 -30.87 -3.72 24.14
CA VAL A 50 -31.73 -3.60 25.32
C VAL A 50 -31.33 -2.32 26.02
N LEU A 51 -32.19 -1.31 26.02
CA LEU A 51 -31.87 0.00 26.59
C LEU A 51 -32.16 0.02 28.08
N ASP A 52 -31.32 0.69 28.87
CA ASP A 52 -31.61 1.02 30.26
C ASP A 52 -32.74 2.06 30.35
N ALA A 53 -33.16 2.38 31.57
CA ALA A 53 -34.14 3.43 31.84
C ALA A 53 -33.74 4.82 31.30
N ASN A 54 -32.47 5.02 30.92
CA ASN A 54 -31.90 6.25 30.38
C ASN A 54 -31.71 6.19 28.86
N GLY A 55 -32.21 5.15 28.17
CA GLY A 55 -32.08 4.99 26.73
C GLY A 55 -30.67 4.59 26.26
N ARG A 56 -29.80 4.11 27.14
CA ARG A 56 -28.43 3.66 26.82
C ARG A 56 -28.37 2.15 26.65
N PRO A 57 -27.53 1.61 25.76
CA PRO A 57 -27.35 0.16 25.63
C PRO A 57 -26.96 -0.47 26.96
N TYR A 58 -27.76 -1.43 27.42
CA TYR A 58 -27.60 -2.17 28.65
C TYR A 58 -27.21 -3.62 28.34
N VAL A 59 -26.25 -4.11 29.10
CA VAL A 59 -25.82 -5.51 29.10
C VAL A 59 -25.92 -5.99 30.54
N ALA A 60 -26.67 -7.06 30.78
CA ALA A 60 -26.82 -7.63 32.11
C ALA A 60 -25.46 -8.17 32.58
N GLN A 61 -24.88 -7.53 33.59
CA GLN A 61 -23.63 -7.99 34.21
C GLN A 61 -23.94 -8.89 35.40
N PRO A 62 -23.25 -10.03 35.54
CA PRO A 62 -23.43 -10.90 36.69
C PRO A 62 -22.98 -10.20 37.98
N PRO A 63 -23.62 -10.50 39.13
CA PRO A 63 -23.28 -9.89 40.41
C PRO A 63 -21.87 -10.31 40.83
N GLN A 64 -21.04 -9.33 41.18
CA GLN A 64 -19.67 -9.55 41.63
C GLN A 64 -19.58 -9.35 43.15
N PRO A 65 -18.64 -10.03 43.84
CA PRO A 65 -18.34 -9.71 45.22
C PRO A 65 -17.72 -8.31 45.31
N ARG A 66 -18.42 -7.40 45.99
CA ARG A 66 -17.97 -6.03 46.23
C ARG A 66 -17.04 -5.98 47.44
N VAL A 67 -16.32 -4.87 47.57
CA VAL A 67 -15.40 -4.60 48.70
C VAL A 67 -16.09 -4.56 50.06
N ASP A 68 -17.41 -4.36 50.08
CA ASP A 68 -18.28 -4.42 51.26
C ASP A 68 -18.76 -5.84 51.61
N GLY A 69 -18.36 -6.86 50.84
CA GLY A 69 -18.76 -8.25 51.01
C GLY A 69 -20.14 -8.61 50.44
N THR A 70 -20.84 -7.65 49.84
CA THR A 70 -22.14 -7.88 49.19
C THR A 70 -21.97 -8.33 47.74
N LEU A 71 -22.94 -9.07 47.21
CA LEU A 71 -23.00 -9.39 45.78
C LEU A 71 -23.74 -8.27 45.05
N GLY A 72 -23.06 -7.59 44.12
CA GLY A 72 -23.66 -6.52 43.32
C GLY A 72 -22.80 -6.13 42.13
N VAL A 73 -23.35 -5.31 41.24
CA VAL A 73 -22.59 -4.73 40.12
C VAL A 73 -21.85 -3.50 40.64
N PRO A 74 -20.52 -3.40 40.51
CA PRO A 74 -19.78 -2.19 40.88
C PRO A 74 -20.27 -0.96 40.11
N ASP A 75 -20.29 0.20 40.77
CA ASP A 75 -20.62 1.47 40.11
C ASP A 75 -19.60 1.78 39.02
N LYS A 76 -20.06 1.95 37.78
CA LYS A 76 -19.18 2.28 36.67
C LYS A 76 -18.65 3.71 36.86
N PRO A 77 -17.33 3.94 36.86
CA PRO A 77 -16.81 5.29 36.89
C PRO A 77 -17.34 6.06 35.68
N SER A 78 -17.69 7.34 35.88
CA SER A 78 -18.18 8.23 34.82
C SER A 78 -17.23 8.15 33.62
N GLY A 79 -17.73 7.67 32.49
CA GLY A 79 -16.90 7.34 31.33
C GLY A 79 -16.10 8.54 30.85
N GLU A 80 -14.78 8.46 30.99
CA GLU A 80 -13.87 9.37 30.30
C GLU A 80 -13.94 9.08 28.81
N SER A 81 -14.29 10.09 28.02
CA SER A 81 -14.26 10.05 26.57
C SER A 81 -12.80 10.01 26.10
N TRP A 82 -12.20 8.83 26.14
CA TRP A 82 -10.87 8.63 25.56
C TRP A 82 -11.01 8.69 24.03
N THR A 83 -10.67 9.83 23.44
CA THR A 83 -10.56 9.99 21.99
C THR A 83 -9.19 9.48 21.58
N VAL A 84 -9.15 8.47 20.70
CA VAL A 84 -7.90 8.05 20.05
C VAL A 84 -7.69 8.96 18.86
N SER A 85 -6.60 9.73 18.86
CA SER A 85 -6.15 10.41 17.66
C SER A 85 -5.64 9.36 16.67
N THR A 86 -6.48 9.00 15.70
CA THR A 86 -6.09 8.12 14.60
C THR A 86 -5.26 8.93 13.61
N VAL A 87 -3.94 8.91 13.78
CA VAL A 87 -3.02 9.48 12.79
C VAL A 87 -2.84 8.46 11.66
N SER A 88 -3.21 8.84 10.44
CA SER A 88 -3.02 8.00 9.26
C SER A 88 -1.54 7.89 8.91
N LEU A 89 -1.07 6.67 8.62
CA LEU A 89 0.28 6.38 8.11
C LEU A 89 0.61 7.20 6.85
N PHE A 90 -0.41 7.57 6.11
CA PHE A 90 -0.31 8.27 4.83
C PHE A 90 -0.26 9.80 4.98
N ASP A 91 -0.55 10.36 6.15
CA ASP A 91 -0.45 11.82 6.38
C ASP A 91 0.93 12.26 6.88
N THR A 92 1.76 11.30 7.31
CA THR A 92 3.11 11.58 7.83
C THR A 92 4.24 11.13 6.90
N THR A 93 3.90 10.50 5.77
CA THR A 93 4.89 10.03 4.80
C THR A 93 5.14 11.11 3.75
N THR A 94 6.36 11.66 3.71
CA THR A 94 6.79 12.67 2.73
C THR A 94 7.42 12.05 1.47
N ASP A 95 7.25 10.74 1.25
CA ASP A 95 7.85 10.04 0.12
C ASP A 95 7.07 10.31 -1.17
N PRO A 96 7.68 10.93 -2.20
CA PRO A 96 6.99 11.30 -3.44
C PRO A 96 6.38 10.10 -4.17
N SER A 97 6.92 8.89 -3.99
CA SER A 97 6.36 7.67 -4.60
C SER A 97 5.00 7.28 -3.99
N VAL A 98 4.78 7.60 -2.72
CA VAL A 98 3.53 7.33 -1.99
C VAL A 98 2.47 8.36 -2.34
N HIS A 99 2.87 9.63 -2.54
CA HIS A 99 1.97 10.69 -2.99
C HIS A 99 1.36 10.42 -4.37
N ILE A 100 2.15 9.89 -5.32
CA ILE A 100 1.68 9.56 -6.68
C ILE A 100 0.55 8.51 -6.66
N SER A 101 0.53 7.62 -5.66
CA SER A 101 -0.49 6.57 -5.55
C SER A 101 -1.77 7.04 -4.86
N ARG A 102 -1.73 8.16 -4.14
CA ARG A 102 -2.84 8.65 -3.31
C ARG A 102 -3.57 9.85 -3.93
N ASP A 103 -2.82 10.75 -4.55
CA ASP A 103 -3.33 12.04 -4.99
C ASP A 103 -3.42 12.10 -6.53
N ASN A 104 -4.41 12.83 -7.06
CA ASN A 104 -4.50 13.06 -8.50
C ASN A 104 -3.49 14.13 -8.90
N ILE A 105 -2.43 13.70 -9.54
CA ILE A 105 -1.29 14.52 -9.94
C ILE A 105 -1.53 15.16 -11.31
N SER A 106 -1.28 16.47 -11.42
CA SER A 106 -1.29 17.16 -12.71
C SER A 106 -0.07 16.78 -13.56
N MET A 107 -0.18 16.85 -14.89
CA MET A 107 0.94 16.50 -15.79
C MET A 107 2.19 17.37 -15.57
N ASP A 108 2.03 18.62 -15.15
CA ASP A 108 3.15 19.51 -14.87
C ASP A 108 3.85 19.14 -13.55
N GLU A 109 3.08 18.79 -12.52
CA GLU A 109 3.59 18.28 -11.25
C GLU A 109 4.28 16.91 -11.41
N ALA A 110 3.79 16.07 -12.32
CA ALA A 110 4.45 14.81 -12.70
C ALA A 110 5.84 15.03 -13.31
N ARG A 111 5.99 16.08 -14.12
CA ARG A 111 7.28 16.44 -14.73
C ARG A 111 8.25 16.96 -13.68
N GLU A 112 7.78 17.76 -12.74
CA GLU A 112 8.60 18.29 -11.65
C GLU A 112 9.06 17.19 -10.70
N LEU A 113 8.17 16.26 -10.30
CA LEU A 113 8.52 15.10 -9.48
C LEU A 113 9.47 14.13 -10.20
N ALA A 114 9.30 13.94 -11.51
CA ALA A 114 10.22 13.15 -12.32
C ALA A 114 11.60 13.81 -12.43
N ALA A 115 11.66 15.15 -12.51
CA ALA A 115 12.92 15.89 -12.54
C ALA A 115 13.62 15.94 -11.17
N ALA A 116 12.85 15.92 -10.07
CA ALA A 116 13.36 15.87 -8.70
C ALA A 116 13.78 14.45 -8.27
N SER A 117 13.39 13.41 -9.02
CA SER A 117 13.74 12.03 -8.73
C SER A 117 15.23 11.77 -9.04
N PRO A 118 16.03 11.23 -8.09
CA PRO A 118 17.41 10.85 -8.32
C PRO A 118 17.57 9.58 -9.19
N VAL A 119 16.46 9.01 -9.69
CA VAL A 119 16.44 7.84 -10.57
C VAL A 119 16.43 8.31 -12.02
N PRO A 120 17.52 8.10 -12.80
CA PRO A 120 17.55 8.51 -14.20
C PRO A 120 16.51 7.73 -15.01
N LEU A 121 15.81 8.44 -15.90
CA LEU A 121 14.90 7.83 -16.86
C LEU A 121 15.69 6.81 -17.72
N PRO A 122 15.16 5.59 -17.91
CA PRO A 122 15.84 4.55 -18.68
C PRO A 122 16.01 5.01 -20.13
N SER A 123 17.25 5.35 -20.50
CA SER A 123 17.64 5.77 -21.84
C SER A 123 18.22 4.55 -22.57
N GLY A 124 17.33 3.66 -23.00
CA GLY A 124 17.67 2.44 -23.73
C GLY A 124 16.68 2.17 -24.85
N PRO A 125 16.99 1.26 -25.80
CA PRO A 125 16.18 1.00 -27.00
C PRO A 125 14.77 0.44 -26.72
N SER A 126 14.42 0.23 -25.46
CA SER A 126 13.04 0.04 -24.99
C SER A 126 12.43 1.40 -24.64
N ASP A 127 12.55 2.35 -25.55
CA ASP A 127 11.87 3.63 -25.44
C ASP A 127 10.38 3.31 -25.56
N VAL A 128 9.60 3.71 -24.55
CA VAL A 128 8.14 3.69 -24.62
C VAL A 128 7.82 4.81 -25.58
N THR A 129 7.91 4.47 -26.87
CA THR A 129 7.54 5.31 -28.00
C THR A 129 6.23 5.95 -27.61
N THR A 130 6.28 7.26 -27.45
CA THR A 130 5.12 8.13 -27.39
C THR A 130 4.07 7.51 -28.31
N LEU A 131 2.98 7.04 -27.73
CA LEU A 131 1.93 6.28 -28.41
C LEU A 131 1.24 7.22 -29.41
N ASP A 132 1.89 7.49 -30.53
CA ASP A 132 1.39 8.25 -31.65
C ASP A 132 0.63 7.27 -32.56
N LEU A 133 -0.69 7.24 -32.38
CA LEU A 133 -1.62 6.31 -33.00
C LEU A 133 -1.91 6.59 -34.49
N GLN A 134 -1.13 7.46 -35.16
CA GLN A 134 -1.49 7.98 -36.50
C GLN A 134 -0.64 7.49 -37.68
N SER A 135 0.31 6.56 -37.51
CA SER A 135 1.02 5.99 -38.67
C SER A 135 1.26 4.49 -38.60
N LEU A 136 0.35 3.72 -39.21
CA LEU A 136 0.53 2.30 -39.55
C LEU A 136 0.21 2.07 -41.03
N PRO A 137 1.13 1.48 -41.80
CA PRO A 137 0.82 0.57 -42.90
C PRO A 137 1.30 -0.88 -42.59
N PRO A 138 0.82 -1.88 -43.36
CA PRO A 138 0.61 -3.23 -42.84
C PRO A 138 1.84 -4.15 -42.86
N THR A 139 1.78 -5.11 -41.95
CA THR A 139 2.59 -6.31 -41.77
C THR A 139 2.90 -7.08 -43.05
N THR A 140 4.16 -7.51 -43.22
CA THR A 140 4.49 -8.87 -43.73
C THR A 140 5.97 -9.25 -43.49
N THR A 141 6.16 -10.55 -43.17
CA THR A 141 7.31 -11.46 -43.46
C THR A 141 8.48 -11.65 -42.46
N ALA A 142 8.32 -12.71 -41.63
CA ALA A 142 9.20 -13.89 -41.39
C ALA A 142 10.72 -13.79 -41.00
N PRO A 143 11.27 -14.79 -40.26
CA PRO A 143 12.42 -14.66 -39.34
C PRO A 143 13.75 -15.30 -39.83
N PRO A 144 14.89 -15.07 -39.13
CA PRO A 144 15.98 -16.04 -39.11
C PRO A 144 16.35 -16.56 -37.69
N PRO A 145 17.09 -17.68 -37.61
CA PRO A 145 17.01 -18.64 -36.50
C PRO A 145 18.26 -18.66 -35.62
N ASN A 146 18.07 -18.59 -34.31
CA ASN A 146 18.90 -19.17 -33.22
C ASN A 146 18.71 -18.32 -31.96
N GLN A 147 17.81 -18.70 -31.06
CA GLN A 147 18.00 -18.39 -29.63
C GLN A 147 17.46 -19.53 -28.79
N GLN A 148 18.40 -20.21 -28.14
CA GLN A 148 18.17 -21.18 -27.09
C GLN A 148 17.81 -20.44 -25.79
N ALA A 149 16.92 -21.07 -25.02
CA ALA A 149 16.68 -20.92 -23.59
C ALA A 149 16.21 -19.56 -23.05
N TYR A 150 14.96 -19.57 -22.59
CA TYR A 150 14.39 -18.62 -21.65
C TYR A 150 15.32 -18.40 -20.45
N ALA A 151 15.78 -17.16 -20.27
CA ALA A 151 16.31 -16.66 -19.02
C ALA A 151 15.38 -15.55 -18.50
N LEU A 152 14.87 -15.74 -17.30
CA LEU A 152 14.03 -14.80 -16.59
C LEU A 152 14.78 -13.47 -16.37
N ASN A 153 14.07 -12.37 -16.59
CA ASN A 153 14.27 -10.99 -16.13
C ASN A 153 15.70 -10.40 -16.19
N PRO A 154 15.95 -9.33 -16.98
CA PRO A 154 17.20 -8.61 -16.90
C PRO A 154 17.37 -7.93 -15.52
N PRO A 155 18.57 -7.96 -14.93
CA PRO A 155 18.84 -7.29 -13.66
C PRO A 155 18.73 -5.77 -13.83
N VAL A 156 18.04 -5.14 -12.88
CA VAL A 156 17.93 -3.68 -12.78
C VAL A 156 19.34 -3.12 -12.53
N THR A 157 19.93 -2.46 -13.53
CA THR A 157 21.19 -1.75 -13.39
C THR A 157 20.95 -0.46 -12.62
N MET A 158 21.32 -0.43 -11.34
CA MET A 158 21.36 0.81 -10.56
C MET A 158 22.43 1.75 -11.13
N PRO A 159 22.18 3.07 -11.22
CA PRO A 159 23.22 4.02 -11.59
C PRO A 159 24.36 3.96 -10.58
N THR A 160 25.57 3.71 -11.08
CA THR A 160 26.80 3.67 -10.32
C THR A 160 27.03 5.03 -9.68
N ALA A 161 26.88 5.12 -8.36
CA ALA A 161 27.27 6.30 -7.61
C ALA A 161 28.77 6.58 -7.85
N PRO A 162 29.20 7.86 -7.89
CA PRO A 162 30.61 8.20 -8.03
C PRO A 162 31.41 7.49 -6.94
N THR A 163 32.37 6.67 -7.36
CA THR A 163 33.23 5.86 -6.50
C THR A 163 33.98 6.81 -5.55
N PRO A 164 33.71 6.79 -4.24
CA PRO A 164 34.56 7.50 -3.29
C PRO A 164 35.95 6.85 -3.32
N PRO A 165 37.03 7.61 -3.15
CA PRO A 165 38.37 7.04 -3.02
C PRO A 165 38.33 6.01 -1.88
N ALA A 166 39.01 4.88 -2.08
CA ALA A 166 39.16 3.82 -1.07
C ALA A 166 39.77 4.41 0.21
N ALA A 167 38.91 4.91 1.09
CA ALA A 167 39.30 5.59 2.30
C ALA A 167 39.27 4.58 3.44
N ASN A 168 40.47 4.27 3.93
CA ASN A 168 40.81 3.78 5.27
C ASN A 168 39.73 2.95 5.98
N ASN A 169 40.05 1.68 6.27
CA ASN A 169 39.21 0.62 6.85
C ASN A 169 38.28 0.97 8.05
N GLY A 170 38.30 2.19 8.60
CA GLY A 170 37.34 2.70 9.60
C GLY A 170 36.60 4.01 9.26
N ALA A 171 37.00 4.77 8.23
CA ALA A 171 36.39 6.08 7.94
C ALA A 171 34.96 5.95 7.39
N TRP A 172 34.73 4.96 6.52
CA TRP A 172 33.40 4.66 5.99
C TRP A 172 32.43 4.19 7.10
N LYS A 173 32.94 3.50 8.13
CA LYS A 173 32.15 3.05 9.26
C LYS A 173 31.66 4.24 10.10
N GLN A 174 32.52 5.24 10.30
CA GLN A 174 32.12 6.48 10.97
C GLN A 174 31.08 7.26 10.15
N ALA A 175 31.25 7.33 8.82
CA ALA A 175 30.26 7.94 7.93
C ALA A 175 28.90 7.23 7.99
N LEU A 176 28.88 5.89 8.01
CA LEU A 176 27.67 5.09 8.20
C LEU A 176 27.01 5.38 9.55
N GLN A 177 27.77 5.44 10.65
CA GLN A 177 27.22 5.75 11.97
C GLN A 177 26.60 7.15 12.04
N GLN A 178 27.25 8.15 11.42
CA GLN A 178 26.71 9.50 11.34
C GLN A 178 25.43 9.55 10.50
N GLU A 179 25.37 8.81 9.39
CA GLU A 179 24.17 8.75 8.54
C GLU A 179 23.02 8.01 9.26
N LEU A 180 23.31 6.94 9.99
CA LEU A 180 22.33 6.24 10.83
C LEU A 180 21.82 7.12 11.98
N ALA A 181 22.66 7.97 12.57
CA ALA A 181 22.25 8.94 13.58
C ALA A 181 21.29 9.98 12.99
N ARG A 182 21.59 10.52 11.80
CA ARG A 182 20.67 11.42 11.08
C ARG A 182 19.36 10.73 10.70
N CYS A 183 19.42 9.44 10.34
CA CYS A 183 18.22 8.66 10.11
C CYS A 183 17.40 8.51 11.38
N ALA A 184 18.02 8.42 12.57
CA ALA A 184 17.31 8.29 13.83
C ALA A 184 16.45 9.52 14.19
N ASP A 185 16.81 10.70 13.69
CA ASP A 185 16.05 11.94 13.85
C ASP A 185 14.80 12.03 12.95
N LYS A 186 14.63 11.08 12.01
CA LYS A 186 13.45 11.00 11.13
C LYS A 186 12.24 10.37 11.83
N GLY A 187 11.06 10.50 11.22
CA GLY A 187 9.84 9.88 11.72
C GLY A 187 9.96 8.35 11.79
N PHE A 188 9.14 7.72 12.65
CA PHE A 188 9.16 6.27 12.85
C PHE A 188 9.08 5.44 11.55
N PHE A 189 8.35 5.94 10.54
CA PHE A 189 8.16 5.26 9.25
C PHE A 189 9.26 5.51 8.22
N GLU A 190 10.00 6.62 8.36
CA GLU A 190 11.09 7.01 7.47
C GLU A 190 12.44 6.46 7.96
N ARG A 191 12.54 6.18 9.27
CA ARG A 191 13.72 5.60 9.91
C ARG A 191 14.16 4.26 9.27
N PRO A 192 13.27 3.27 9.02
CA PRO A 192 13.65 2.00 8.41
C PRO A 192 14.18 2.17 6.98
N THR A 193 13.52 2.99 6.16
CA THR A 193 13.92 3.23 4.77
C THR A 193 15.24 4.01 4.68
N CYS A 194 15.39 5.06 5.50
CA CYS A 194 16.64 5.82 5.60
C CYS A 194 17.81 4.95 6.05
N SER A 195 17.63 4.18 7.14
CA SER A 195 18.69 3.31 7.66
C SER A 195 19.03 2.16 6.71
N TRP A 196 18.05 1.64 5.98
CA TRP A 196 18.25 0.63 4.94
C TRP A 196 19.06 1.18 3.77
N ASN A 197 18.72 2.37 3.27
CA ASN A 197 19.44 3.01 2.16
C ASN A 197 20.89 3.33 2.54
N ALA A 198 21.10 3.91 3.72
CA ALA A 198 22.44 4.17 4.26
C ALA A 198 23.27 2.87 4.35
N ARG A 199 22.68 1.78 4.87
CA ARG A 199 23.34 0.47 4.91
C ARG A 199 23.63 -0.07 3.51
N ASN A 200 22.73 0.04 2.55
CA ASN A 200 23.01 -0.38 1.17
C ASN A 200 24.18 0.38 0.55
N LYS A 201 24.27 1.69 0.82
CA LYS A 201 25.34 2.57 0.33
C LYS A 201 26.72 2.22 0.90
N TYR A 202 26.83 1.81 2.16
CA TYR A 202 28.13 1.53 2.79
C TYR A 202 28.41 0.03 2.98
N CYS A 203 27.45 -0.77 3.44
CA CYS A 203 27.63 -2.20 3.72
C CYS A 203 27.79 -3.02 2.43
N GLY A 204 27.12 -2.63 1.34
CA GLY A 204 27.20 -3.32 0.04
C GLY A 204 28.61 -3.25 -0.58
N PRO A 205 29.13 -2.04 -0.86
CA PRO A 205 30.46 -1.88 -1.45
C PRO A 205 31.59 -2.44 -0.58
N ASN A 206 31.47 -2.34 0.74
CA ASN A 206 32.50 -2.81 1.69
C ASN A 206 32.33 -4.29 2.11
N ARG A 207 31.38 -5.03 1.51
CA ARG A 207 31.06 -6.44 1.83
C ARG A 207 30.89 -6.69 3.33
N ALA A 208 30.25 -5.75 4.02
CA ALA A 208 30.18 -5.75 5.48
C ALA A 208 28.87 -6.32 6.05
N TRP A 209 27.99 -6.82 5.17
CA TRP A 209 26.74 -7.48 5.59
C TRP A 209 27.02 -8.70 6.47
N GLY A 210 26.50 -8.67 7.70
CA GLY A 210 26.67 -9.75 8.68
C GLY A 210 28.04 -9.83 9.34
N THR A 211 28.95 -8.86 9.11
CA THR A 211 30.29 -8.84 9.72
C THR A 211 30.43 -7.83 10.87
N ILE A 212 29.57 -6.80 10.88
CA ILE A 212 29.59 -5.70 11.86
C ILE A 212 28.17 -5.43 12.37
N ALA A 213 28.04 -4.91 13.59
CA ALA A 213 26.75 -4.67 14.24
C ALA A 213 25.82 -3.73 13.44
N GLU A 214 26.41 -2.74 12.77
CA GLU A 214 25.67 -1.77 11.96
C GLU A 214 25.11 -2.34 10.64
N CYS A 215 25.57 -3.52 10.19
CA CYS A 215 25.14 -4.18 8.96
C CYS A 215 24.62 -5.61 9.27
N PRO A 216 23.31 -5.79 9.60
CA PRO A 216 22.77 -7.10 9.96
C PRO A 216 22.81 -8.08 8.78
N ARG A 217 22.81 -9.40 9.07
CA ARG A 217 22.73 -10.43 8.02
C ARG A 217 21.38 -10.29 7.29
N ARG A 218 21.39 -10.31 5.96
CA ARG A 218 20.15 -10.28 5.18
C ARG A 218 19.48 -11.65 5.29
N PRO A 219 18.16 -11.72 5.52
CA PRO A 219 17.44 -12.98 5.39
C PRO A 219 17.55 -13.45 3.93
N GLU A 220 17.88 -14.73 3.77
CA GLU A 220 17.89 -15.42 2.47
C GLU A 220 16.48 -15.53 1.87
#